data_AF-A0A6N2BZB7-F1
#
_entry.id   AF-A0A6N2BZB7-F1
#
_cell.length_a   1.000
_cell.length_b   1.000
_cell.length_c   1.000
_cell.angle_alpha   90.00
_cell.angle_beta   90.00
_cell.angle_gamma   90.00
#
_symmetry.space_group_name_H-M   'P 1'
#
loop_
_entity.id
_entity.type
_entity.pdbx_description
1 polymer ?
#
loop_
_entity_poly.entity_id
_entity_poly.type
_entity_poly.pdbx_seq_one_letter_code
_entity_poly.pdbx_strand_id
1 'polypeptide(L)'
;YCLICPFSKIENIDYRLYQSFNNYKIIRKIVINSSKLIQTNMEKSIIWPFYEPEEKTNSMQEENEQYSVKLDDWDFDVVDKTTTILYIKETTDDNKRANNSLISSLNILKDFGNGFRKLKGQKIDVAEISENECTPSVCKLSAEEILRFGGQKFMQRIEFDHTFVDSLCSLSEEECRSVMLVERLLASAEKVGEKVYDIAIDLLNECDKLSYKTGHPVERLVYYFSRALRERIDIETGENCTKGLGIRRMRDLQETLRSINACTIAVQDMPMCEVVKFAGIQAILENVESSKKIHIVDLEIKMGVQWTILMQALATQCSNLEYLKVTALIDVQSRTNVEETGKRLMSFAKSLHFPLCFKIVMVEDIFDLKRQDLDIDPEESLAVYSQHLLSNMITHQDRLDFLMGFIKGLNPRIMIVAEVEANLNSPVFVNRFIEALFYHGGYFDLFEDCMRNNESTRNAMEEEVMWHGIRNIIANEGEERTMRHVSIELWREYFKRFGMEEMKMSDSSLYQAKMVVEKFTGKNSFTLEMNENFVTIGWKGTPLNSLSAWKFHKRSTFQRTNYLTL
;
A
#
# COMPACT_ATOMS: atom_id res chain seq x y z
N TYR A 1 -26.86 -26.61 56.88
CA TYR A 1 -25.74 -25.82 57.43
C TYR A 1 -25.37 -24.78 56.39
N CYS A 2 -26.19 -23.73 56.27
CA CYS A 2 -26.02 -22.42 56.95
C CYS A 2 -25.05 -21.52 56.17
N LEU A 3 -25.28 -20.23 55.93
CA LEU A 3 -26.38 -19.28 56.16
C LEU A 3 -25.87 -17.93 55.58
N ILE A 4 -26.79 -17.11 55.04
CA ILE A 4 -26.83 -15.63 55.15
C ILE A 4 -25.96 -14.73 54.21
N CYS A 5 -26.70 -13.89 53.47
CA CYS A 5 -26.43 -12.63 52.73
C CYS A 5 -25.90 -11.48 53.69
N PRO A 6 -25.74 -10.16 53.39
CA PRO A 6 -26.17 -9.34 52.24
C PRO A 6 -25.19 -8.18 51.83
N PHE A 7 -25.70 -7.25 51.00
CA PHE A 7 -25.22 -5.93 50.55
C PHE A 7 -24.43 -5.91 49.24
N SER A 8 -24.59 -4.98 48.29
CA SER A 8 -25.59 -3.98 47.89
C SER A 8 -24.90 -3.12 46.82
N LYS A 9 -25.63 -2.70 45.78
CA LYS A 9 -25.27 -1.60 44.85
C LYS A 9 -23.93 -1.68 44.10
N ILE A 10 -23.98 -2.14 42.85
CA ILE A 10 -23.33 -1.45 41.71
C ILE A 10 -24.31 -1.55 40.53
N GLU A 11 -25.06 -0.47 40.30
CA GLU A 11 -25.70 -0.19 39.01
C GLU A 11 -24.63 0.35 38.04
N ASN A 12 -24.85 0.09 36.74
CA ASN A 12 -24.05 0.51 35.57
C ASN A 12 -22.73 -0.23 35.31
N ILE A 13 -22.84 -1.47 34.85
CA ILE A 13 -21.88 -2.03 33.88
C ILE A 13 -22.41 -1.68 32.50
N ASP A 14 -21.68 -0.82 31.78
CA ASP A 14 -21.95 -0.43 30.40
C ASP A 14 -21.99 -1.70 29.52
N TYR A 15 -23.15 -1.96 28.91
CA TYR A 15 -23.38 -3.11 28.02
C TYR A 15 -22.38 -3.13 26.84
N ARG A 16 -21.79 -1.98 26.49
CA ARG A 16 -20.72 -1.86 25.48
C ARG A 16 -19.40 -2.49 25.91
N LEU A 17 -19.03 -2.39 27.20
CA LEU A 17 -17.80 -3.01 27.73
C LEU A 17 -17.89 -4.54 27.75
N TYR A 18 -19.07 -5.08 28.03
CA TYR A 18 -19.31 -6.53 28.00
C TYR A 18 -19.29 -7.10 26.56
N GLN A 19 -19.85 -6.38 25.58
CA GLN A 19 -19.71 -6.73 24.16
C GLN A 19 -18.24 -6.62 23.69
N SER A 20 -17.50 -5.60 24.11
CA SER A 20 -16.07 -5.45 23.81
C SER A 20 -15.23 -6.61 24.37
N PHE A 21 -15.57 -7.12 25.56
CA PHE A 21 -14.87 -8.26 26.18
C PHE A 21 -15.18 -9.61 25.50
N ASN A 22 -16.38 -9.80 24.96
CA ASN A 22 -16.69 -10.99 24.16
C ASN A 22 -16.09 -10.91 22.76
N ASN A 23 -16.06 -9.73 22.13
CA ASN A 23 -15.33 -9.47 20.90
C ASN A 23 -13.83 -9.78 21.08
N TYR A 24 -13.25 -9.49 22.24
CA TYR A 24 -11.85 -9.79 22.57
C TYR A 24 -11.52 -11.31 22.53
N LYS A 25 -12.37 -12.17 23.08
CA LYS A 25 -12.16 -13.64 23.03
C LYS A 25 -12.40 -14.22 21.63
N ILE A 26 -13.31 -13.62 20.87
CA ILE A 26 -13.68 -14.05 19.51
C ILE A 26 -12.61 -13.63 18.51
N ILE A 27 -12.13 -12.38 18.53
CA ILE A 27 -11.05 -11.87 17.67
C ILE A 27 -9.75 -12.64 17.93
N ARG A 28 -9.40 -12.91 19.19
CA ARG A 28 -8.23 -13.74 19.51
C ARG A 28 -8.35 -15.17 18.95
N LYS A 29 -9.56 -15.75 18.94
CA LYS A 29 -9.83 -17.04 18.28
C LYS A 29 -9.80 -16.95 16.75
N ILE A 30 -10.35 -15.89 16.15
CA ILE A 30 -10.35 -15.64 14.70
C ILE A 30 -8.91 -15.53 14.19
N VAL A 31 -8.08 -14.75 14.88
CA VAL A 31 -6.66 -14.55 14.54
C VAL A 31 -5.86 -15.86 14.66
N ILE A 32 -6.00 -16.58 15.77
CA ILE A 32 -5.24 -17.82 16.02
C ILE A 32 -5.66 -18.93 15.05
N ASN A 33 -6.96 -19.04 14.74
CA ASN A 33 -7.45 -20.07 13.84
C ASN A 33 -7.12 -19.77 12.38
N SER A 34 -7.11 -18.49 11.97
CA SER A 34 -6.77 -18.12 10.59
C SER A 34 -5.31 -18.43 10.24
N SER A 35 -4.35 -18.10 11.11
CA SER A 35 -2.95 -18.47 10.89
C SER A 35 -2.72 -19.98 10.87
N LYS A 36 -3.39 -20.75 11.74
CA LYS A 36 -3.26 -22.23 11.74
C LYS A 36 -3.92 -22.89 10.54
N LEU A 37 -5.09 -22.40 10.10
CA LEU A 37 -5.81 -23.00 8.97
C LEU A 37 -5.11 -22.71 7.63
N ILE A 38 -4.53 -21.51 7.48
CA ILE A 38 -3.73 -21.12 6.30
C ILE A 38 -2.47 -22.00 6.20
N GLN A 39 -1.78 -22.24 7.31
CA GLN A 39 -0.58 -23.09 7.33
C GLN A 39 -0.89 -24.57 7.06
N THR A 40 -2.00 -25.09 7.59
CA THR A 40 -2.36 -26.52 7.47
C THR A 40 -2.96 -26.89 6.09
N ASN A 41 -3.61 -25.94 5.40
CA ASN A 41 -4.19 -26.19 4.08
C ASN A 41 -3.18 -26.06 2.92
N MET A 42 -2.08 -25.31 3.12
CA MET A 42 -1.00 -25.21 2.11
C MET A 42 -0.19 -26.50 1.98
N GLU A 43 0.05 -27.23 3.08
CA GLU A 43 0.83 -28.49 3.05
C GLU A 43 0.11 -29.66 2.36
N LYS A 44 -1.21 -29.60 2.21
CA LYS A 44 -2.03 -30.72 1.69
C LYS A 44 -2.35 -30.65 0.20
N SER A 45 -1.92 -29.61 -0.51
CA SER A 45 -2.35 -29.34 -1.89
C SER A 45 -1.39 -29.87 -2.97
N ILE A 46 -0.47 -30.78 -2.62
CA ILE A 46 0.48 -31.36 -3.58
C ILE A 46 0.06 -32.81 -3.85
N ILE A 47 -0.16 -33.10 -5.14
CA ILE A 47 -0.31 -34.40 -5.84
C ILE A 47 -1.76 -34.79 -6.23
N TRP A 48 -1.96 -34.96 -7.56
CA TRP A 48 -2.82 -35.92 -8.33
C TRP A 48 -3.61 -35.28 -9.51
N PRO A 49 -3.91 -36.05 -10.58
CA PRO A 49 -3.64 -35.63 -11.95
C PRO A 49 -4.89 -35.45 -12.85
N PHE A 50 -4.63 -34.74 -13.95
CA PHE A 50 -5.35 -34.58 -15.22
C PHE A 50 -6.63 -35.41 -15.49
N TYR A 51 -7.69 -34.70 -15.86
CA TYR A 51 -8.81 -35.19 -16.66
C TYR A 51 -9.24 -34.09 -17.66
N GLU A 52 -9.29 -34.44 -18.94
CA GLU A 52 -9.80 -33.58 -20.05
C GLU A 52 -11.34 -33.54 -20.04
N PRO A 53 -11.98 -32.42 -20.43
CA PRO A 53 -13.43 -32.37 -20.63
C PRO A 53 -13.83 -32.50 -22.12
N GLU A 54 -14.82 -33.35 -22.39
CA GLU A 54 -15.55 -33.43 -23.66
C GLU A 54 -16.49 -32.23 -23.84
N GLU A 55 -16.44 -31.63 -25.04
CA GLU A 55 -17.35 -30.59 -25.51
C GLU A 55 -18.77 -31.12 -25.75
N LYS A 56 -19.79 -30.39 -25.29
CA LYS A 56 -21.11 -30.39 -25.93
C LYS A 56 -21.66 -28.98 -26.04
N THR A 57 -21.71 -28.52 -27.29
CA THR A 57 -22.49 -27.39 -27.78
C THR A 57 -23.99 -27.66 -27.59
N ASN A 58 -24.74 -26.67 -27.12
CA ASN A 58 -26.14 -26.50 -27.53
C ASN A 58 -26.54 -25.03 -27.45
N SER A 59 -26.92 -24.52 -28.62
CA SER A 59 -27.53 -23.24 -28.89
C SER A 59 -29.02 -23.26 -28.51
N MET A 60 -29.49 -22.26 -27.77
CA MET A 60 -30.87 -21.77 -27.88
C MET A 60 -30.86 -20.25 -27.71
N GLN A 61 -31.28 -19.58 -28.78
CA GLN A 61 -31.69 -18.18 -28.80
C GLN A 61 -33.03 -18.06 -28.07
N GLU A 62 -33.20 -17.03 -27.25
CA GLU A 62 -34.51 -16.40 -27.11
C GLU A 62 -34.37 -14.94 -26.69
N GLU A 63 -35.20 -14.14 -27.36
CA GLU A 63 -35.27 -12.70 -27.40
C GLU A 63 -35.62 -12.11 -26.03
N ASN A 64 -35.03 -10.97 -25.66
CA ASN A 64 -35.76 -10.02 -24.83
C ASN A 64 -35.30 -8.57 -25.02
N GLU A 65 -36.33 -7.74 -25.02
CA GLU A 65 -36.45 -6.35 -25.44
C GLU A 65 -35.34 -5.39 -24.96
N GLN A 66 -34.86 -4.64 -25.95
CA GLN A 66 -33.80 -3.66 -25.87
C GLN A 66 -34.27 -2.36 -25.19
N TYR A 67 -34.12 -2.27 -23.86
CA TYR A 67 -34.00 -0.96 -23.19
C TYR A 67 -32.55 -0.48 -23.34
N SER A 68 -32.23 0.10 -24.50
CA SER A 68 -30.94 0.75 -24.71
C SER A 68 -30.88 2.06 -23.93
N VAL A 69 -30.28 2.04 -22.75
CA VAL A 69 -29.78 3.26 -22.10
C VAL A 69 -28.59 3.74 -22.94
N LYS A 70 -28.71 4.91 -23.58
CA LYS A 70 -27.63 5.49 -24.39
C LYS A 70 -26.54 6.05 -23.47
N LEU A 71 -25.30 6.03 -23.97
CA LEU A 71 -24.09 6.51 -23.32
C LEU A 71 -24.18 7.97 -22.83
N ASP A 72 -25.11 8.75 -23.38
CA ASP A 72 -25.37 10.16 -23.03
C ASP A 72 -26.01 10.36 -21.64
N ASP A 73 -26.49 9.30 -20.97
CA ASP A 73 -26.98 9.39 -19.58
C ASP A 73 -25.84 9.45 -18.54
N TRP A 74 -24.59 9.30 -19.00
CA TRP A 74 -23.37 9.41 -18.20
C TRP A 74 -22.70 10.77 -18.35
N ASP A 75 -23.50 11.84 -18.48
CA ASP A 75 -22.98 13.21 -18.49
C ASP A 75 -22.31 13.50 -17.14
N PHE A 76 -21.02 13.21 -17.12
CA PHE A 76 -20.13 13.45 -16.02
C PHE A 76 -19.88 14.95 -16.03
N ASP A 77 -20.56 15.69 -15.15
CA ASP A 77 -20.11 17.02 -14.72
C ASP A 77 -18.78 16.85 -13.93
N VAL A 78 -17.75 16.29 -14.55
CA VAL A 78 -16.38 16.51 -14.12
C VAL A 78 -16.16 17.98 -14.44
N VAL A 79 -15.98 18.79 -13.40
CA VAL A 79 -15.73 20.22 -13.56
C VAL A 79 -14.51 20.38 -14.49
N ASP A 80 -14.77 20.73 -15.74
CA ASP A 80 -13.83 20.70 -16.87
C ASP A 80 -12.81 21.85 -16.84
N LYS A 81 -12.25 22.14 -15.66
CA LYS A 81 -11.36 23.29 -15.45
C LYS A 81 -10.11 23.03 -14.62
N THR A 82 -9.84 21.81 -14.19
CA THR A 82 -8.65 21.54 -13.37
C THR A 82 -7.51 20.99 -14.21
N THR A 83 -6.48 21.82 -14.35
CA THR A 83 -5.08 21.43 -14.55
C THR A 83 -4.81 20.03 -14.02
N THR A 84 -4.14 19.20 -14.81
CA THR A 84 -3.73 17.87 -14.45
C THR A 84 -2.97 17.82 -13.11
N ILE A 85 -3.66 17.52 -12.01
CA ILE A 85 -3.10 17.61 -10.64
C ILE A 85 -2.09 16.48 -10.37
N LEU A 86 -2.36 15.27 -10.88
CA LEU A 86 -1.55 14.08 -10.61
C LEU A 86 -0.43 13.84 -11.64
N TYR A 87 -0.68 14.13 -12.93
CA TYR A 87 0.31 13.89 -13.99
C TYR A 87 1.09 15.17 -14.26
N ILE A 88 2.30 15.20 -13.73
CA ILE A 88 3.23 16.29 -13.98
C ILE A 88 4.00 15.93 -15.25
N LYS A 89 3.72 16.66 -16.34
CA LYS A 89 4.51 16.54 -17.57
C LYS A 89 5.90 17.11 -17.30
N GLU A 90 6.89 16.24 -17.18
CA GLU A 90 8.29 16.62 -17.03
C GLU A 90 8.72 17.37 -18.29
N THR A 91 8.85 18.70 -18.21
CA THR A 91 9.40 19.47 -19.34
C THR A 91 10.90 19.60 -19.19
N THR A 92 11.62 19.62 -20.30
CA THR A 92 13.08 19.82 -20.34
C THR A 92 13.52 21.16 -19.73
N ASP A 93 12.61 22.11 -19.52
CA ASP A 93 12.86 23.41 -18.88
C ASP A 93 12.70 23.39 -17.34
N ASP A 94 12.05 22.37 -16.74
CA ASP A 94 11.95 22.26 -15.28
C ASP A 94 13.33 22.02 -14.64
N ASN A 95 14.22 21.32 -15.35
CA ASN A 95 15.62 21.15 -14.97
C ASN A 95 16.48 22.41 -15.21
N LYS A 96 16.02 23.40 -16.00
CA LYS A 96 16.71 24.70 -16.15
C LYS A 96 16.35 25.69 -15.04
N ARG A 97 15.22 25.52 -14.35
CA ARG A 97 14.87 26.28 -13.13
C ARG A 97 15.59 25.80 -11.88
N ALA A 98 16.65 25.00 -12.04
CA ALA A 98 17.44 24.35 -10.98
C ALA A 98 18.14 25.30 -9.99
N ASN A 99 18.16 26.62 -10.19
CA ASN A 99 18.59 27.55 -9.14
C ASN A 99 17.62 27.58 -7.93
N ASN A 100 16.43 26.97 -8.04
CA ASN A 100 15.48 26.75 -6.93
C ASN A 100 15.36 25.29 -6.47
N SER A 101 16.10 24.32 -7.05
CA SER A 101 15.93 22.89 -6.72
C SER A 101 16.50 22.52 -5.35
N LEU A 102 17.67 23.07 -5.00
CA LEU A 102 18.36 22.80 -3.73
C LEU A 102 17.51 23.22 -2.51
N ILE A 103 16.83 24.37 -2.55
CA ILE A 103 15.98 24.82 -1.44
C ILE A 103 14.84 23.83 -1.18
N SER A 104 14.20 23.33 -2.24
CA SER A 104 13.13 22.32 -2.10
C SER A 104 13.67 21.00 -1.56
N SER A 105 14.84 20.56 -2.02
CA SER A 105 15.49 19.34 -1.54
C SER A 105 15.93 19.45 -0.08
N LEU A 106 16.45 20.62 0.32
CA LEU A 106 16.78 20.93 1.72
C LEU A 106 15.53 20.94 2.60
N ASN A 107 14.39 21.44 2.13
CA ASN A 107 13.13 21.38 2.88
C ASN A 107 12.66 19.94 3.10
N ILE A 108 12.76 19.08 2.08
CA ILE A 108 12.45 17.64 2.23
C ILE A 108 13.38 17.00 3.29
N LEU A 109 14.68 17.28 3.24
CA LEU A 109 15.63 16.79 4.24
C LEU A 109 15.37 17.36 5.64
N LYS A 110 14.92 18.62 5.75
CA LYS A 110 14.49 19.23 7.01
C LYS A 110 13.22 18.58 7.55
N ASP A 111 12.27 18.20 6.70
CA ASP A 111 11.07 17.47 7.11
C ASP A 111 11.41 16.11 7.74
N PHE A 112 12.34 15.36 7.13
CA PHE A 112 12.86 14.11 7.69
C PHE A 112 13.76 14.35 8.91
N GLY A 113 14.60 15.40 8.88
CA GLY A 113 15.54 15.78 9.93
C GLY A 113 14.89 16.25 11.23
N ASN A 114 13.84 17.06 11.12
CA ASN A 114 13.08 17.60 12.25
C ASN A 114 11.98 16.65 12.73
N GLY A 115 11.85 15.49 12.11
CA GLY A 115 10.74 14.58 12.37
C GLY A 115 9.37 15.19 12.04
N PHE A 116 9.30 16.21 11.18
CA PHE A 116 8.03 16.85 10.79
C PHE A 116 7.18 15.94 9.88
N ARG A 117 7.80 14.96 9.23
CA ARG A 117 7.10 13.80 8.63
C ARG A 117 7.12 12.55 9.50
N LYS A 118 7.75 12.59 10.68
CA LYS A 118 7.49 11.54 11.67
C LYS A 118 6.08 11.76 12.17
N LEU A 119 5.23 10.77 11.91
CA LEU A 119 3.90 10.68 12.49
C LEU A 119 3.99 11.05 13.98
N LYS A 120 3.19 12.03 14.43
CA LYS A 120 3.18 12.50 15.83
C LYS A 120 2.39 11.57 16.75
N GLY A 121 1.93 10.44 16.20
CA GLY A 121 1.13 9.44 16.88
C GLY A 121 1.77 8.95 18.18
N GLN A 122 0.90 8.51 19.11
CA GLN A 122 1.31 7.87 20.35
C GLN A 122 2.32 6.75 20.05
N LYS A 123 3.57 6.90 20.53
CA LYS A 123 4.41 5.74 20.79
C LYS A 123 3.62 4.82 21.71
N ILE A 124 3.54 3.56 21.34
CA ILE A 124 2.71 2.58 22.02
C ILE A 124 3.31 2.34 23.42
N ASP A 125 2.70 2.89 24.47
CA ASP A 125 2.91 2.40 25.84
C ASP A 125 2.14 1.10 25.99
N VAL A 126 2.82 -0.01 25.72
CA VAL A 126 2.33 -1.35 26.06
C VAL A 126 2.49 -1.50 27.57
N ALA A 127 1.38 -1.66 28.28
CA ALA A 127 1.28 -1.77 29.74
C ALA A 127 2.49 -2.47 30.41
N GLU A 128 3.01 -1.83 31.46
CA GLU A 128 4.03 -2.32 32.38
C GLU A 128 3.75 -3.77 32.82
N ILE A 129 4.53 -4.72 32.32
CA ILE A 129 4.72 -6.02 32.98
C ILE A 129 6.19 -6.39 32.94
N SER A 130 6.77 -6.33 34.14
CA SER A 130 8.06 -6.84 34.62
C SER A 130 9.32 -6.36 33.90
N GLU A 131 10.01 -5.45 34.57
CA GLU A 131 11.46 -5.31 34.55
C GLU A 131 12.10 -6.69 34.59
N ASN A 132 12.69 -7.12 33.47
CA ASN A 132 13.72 -8.13 33.48
C ASN A 132 14.96 -7.53 32.79
N GLU A 133 16.03 -7.56 33.56
CA GLU A 133 17.37 -7.03 33.33
C GLU A 133 17.82 -7.10 31.86
N CYS A 134 17.97 -5.94 31.20
CA CYS A 134 18.80 -5.83 30.01
C CYS A 134 20.18 -5.31 30.43
N THR A 135 21.20 -6.12 30.16
CA THR A 135 22.59 -5.68 30.10
C THR A 135 22.73 -4.55 29.07
N PRO A 136 23.69 -3.61 29.22
CA PRO A 136 23.82 -2.49 28.30
C PRO A 136 24.46 -2.97 27.00
N SER A 137 23.67 -3.57 26.10
CA SER A 137 24.07 -3.70 24.71
C SER A 137 23.99 -2.31 24.07
N VAL A 138 25.10 -1.79 23.56
CA VAL A 138 25.12 -0.58 22.72
C VAL A 138 24.08 -0.77 21.61
N CYS A 139 22.99 -0.01 21.65
CA CYS A 139 21.92 -0.12 20.68
C CYS A 139 22.43 0.47 19.36
N LYS A 140 22.68 -0.39 18.37
CA LYS A 140 23.05 0.02 17.01
C LYS A 140 21.94 0.89 16.42
N LEU A 141 22.30 2.01 15.80
CA LEU A 141 21.34 2.90 15.15
C LEU A 141 20.52 2.15 14.08
N SER A 142 19.24 2.49 13.99
CA SER A 142 18.37 2.05 12.89
C SER A 142 18.76 2.68 11.55
N ALA A 143 18.30 2.09 10.45
CA ALA A 143 18.55 2.65 9.12
C ALA A 143 17.96 4.06 8.97
N GLU A 144 16.78 4.29 9.56
CA GLU A 144 16.14 5.61 9.59
C GLU A 144 17.02 6.66 10.27
N GLU A 145 17.62 6.33 11.42
CA GLU A 145 18.47 7.27 12.15
C GLU A 145 19.74 7.59 11.38
N ILE A 146 20.38 6.59 10.78
CA ILE A 146 21.55 6.79 9.93
C ILE A 146 21.22 7.64 8.70
N LEU A 147 20.07 7.40 8.06
CA LEU A 147 19.60 8.21 6.94
C LEU A 147 19.38 9.66 7.35
N ARG A 148 18.78 9.89 8.52
CA ARG A 148 18.58 11.23 9.09
C ARG A 148 19.90 11.95 9.33
N PHE A 149 20.86 11.29 9.98
CA PHE A 149 22.19 11.85 10.22
C PHE A 149 22.95 12.10 8.91
N GLY A 150 22.83 11.20 7.93
CA GLY A 150 23.42 11.37 6.60
C GLY A 150 22.83 12.58 5.85
N GLY A 151 21.51 12.74 5.91
CA GLY A 151 20.80 13.90 5.38
C GLY A 151 21.23 15.22 6.04
N GLN A 152 21.32 15.24 7.37
CA GLN A 152 21.81 16.42 8.11
C GLN A 152 23.25 16.79 7.74
N LYS A 153 24.13 15.80 7.64
CA LYS A 153 25.53 15.99 7.23
C LYS A 153 25.62 16.53 5.80
N PHE A 154 24.78 16.05 4.89
CA PHE A 154 24.69 16.58 3.54
C PHE A 154 24.22 18.04 3.51
N MET A 155 23.21 18.41 4.31
CA MET A 155 22.75 19.80 4.41
C MET A 155 23.85 20.75 4.89
N GLN A 156 24.64 20.34 5.89
CA GLN A 156 25.74 21.16 6.42
C GLN A 156 26.83 21.43 5.39
N ARG A 157 27.12 20.43 4.54
CA ARG A 157 28.07 20.60 3.43
C ARG A 157 27.60 21.69 2.46
N ILE A 158 26.30 21.86 2.28
CA ILE A 158 25.70 22.88 1.42
C ILE A 158 25.61 24.23 2.13
N GLU A 159 25.18 24.26 3.39
CA GLU A 159 24.91 25.48 4.16
C GLU A 159 26.18 26.08 4.85
N PHE A 160 27.35 25.41 4.76
CA PHE A 160 28.61 25.79 5.41
C PHE A 160 28.49 26.00 6.94
N ASP A 161 27.65 25.21 7.62
CA ASP A 161 27.47 25.26 9.07
C ASP A 161 28.31 24.18 9.78
N HIS A 162 29.11 24.58 10.78
CA HIS A 162 30.05 23.74 11.51
C HIS A 162 29.51 23.20 12.86
N THR A 163 28.26 23.48 13.22
CA THR A 163 27.70 23.17 14.55
C THR A 163 27.50 21.68 14.87
N PHE A 164 27.68 20.75 13.92
CA PHE A 164 27.35 19.33 14.09
C PHE A 164 28.55 18.38 14.27
N VAL A 165 29.78 18.90 14.22
CA VAL A 165 30.97 18.09 14.52
C VAL A 165 30.85 17.46 15.93
N ASP A 166 30.11 18.08 16.83
CA ASP A 166 29.87 17.57 18.19
C ASP A 166 28.84 16.40 18.28
N SER A 167 27.94 16.23 17.30
CA SER A 167 26.87 15.21 17.38
C SER A 167 27.28 13.84 16.83
N LEU A 168 28.37 13.74 16.06
CA LEU A 168 28.90 12.46 15.56
C LEU A 168 29.90 11.82 16.52
N CYS A 169 30.38 12.56 17.52
CA CYS A 169 31.34 12.08 18.52
C CYS A 169 30.82 10.92 19.38
N SER A 170 29.50 10.68 19.40
CA SER A 170 28.86 9.58 20.12
C SER A 170 28.61 8.33 19.27
N LEU A 171 28.91 8.35 17.96
CA LEU A 171 28.65 7.22 17.07
C LEU A 171 29.82 6.24 17.06
N SER A 172 29.51 4.95 16.88
CA SER A 172 30.53 3.96 16.56
C SER A 172 31.16 4.23 15.20
N GLU A 173 32.34 3.66 14.96
CA GLU A 173 33.05 3.81 13.68
C GLU A 173 32.21 3.26 12.50
N GLU A 174 31.47 2.17 12.71
CA GLU A 174 30.58 1.57 11.71
C GLU A 174 29.39 2.49 11.38
N GLU A 175 28.77 3.11 12.38
CA GLU A 175 27.68 4.06 12.20
C GLU A 175 28.17 5.33 11.50
N CYS A 176 29.34 5.84 11.87
CA CYS A 176 29.94 6.98 11.19
C CYS A 176 30.21 6.69 9.70
N ARG A 177 30.72 5.49 9.37
CA ARG A 177 30.87 5.02 7.98
C ARG A 177 29.53 4.99 7.26
N SER A 178 28.48 4.47 7.90
CA SER A 178 27.14 4.39 7.30
C SER A 178 26.53 5.77 7.07
N VAL A 179 26.72 6.72 7.99
CA VAL A 179 26.29 8.12 7.82
C VAL A 179 27.03 8.79 6.66
N MET A 180 28.36 8.56 6.55
CA MET A 180 29.14 9.06 5.42
C MET A 180 28.72 8.42 4.10
N LEU A 181 28.31 7.16 4.12
CA LEU A 181 27.83 6.45 2.93
C LEU A 181 26.55 7.11 2.38
N VAL A 182 25.61 7.46 3.26
CA VAL A 182 24.38 8.19 2.88
C VAL A 182 24.69 9.60 2.36
N GLU A 183 25.57 10.36 3.02
CA GLU A 183 25.95 11.70 2.57
C GLU A 183 26.55 11.67 1.16
N ARG A 184 27.44 10.71 0.88
CA ARG A 184 28.04 10.53 -0.45
C ARG A 184 27.00 10.17 -1.51
N LEU A 185 26.05 9.29 -1.16
CA LEU A 185 24.96 8.92 -2.06
C LEU A 185 24.08 10.12 -2.41
N LEU A 186 23.71 10.94 -1.42
CA LEU A 186 22.95 12.19 -1.63
C LEU A 186 23.73 13.18 -2.50
N ALA A 187 25.03 13.35 -2.25
CA ALA A 187 25.90 14.19 -3.06
C ALA A 187 26.04 13.67 -4.50
N SER A 188 26.07 12.36 -4.71
CA SER A 188 26.06 11.79 -6.05
C SER A 188 24.76 12.11 -6.78
N ALA A 189 23.61 11.92 -6.14
CA ALA A 189 22.31 12.23 -6.72
C ALA A 189 22.16 13.72 -7.09
N GLU A 190 22.67 14.63 -6.25
CA GLU A 190 22.75 16.05 -6.57
C GLU A 190 23.56 16.28 -7.87
N LYS A 191 24.76 15.70 -7.96
CA LYS A 191 25.64 15.85 -9.13
C LYS A 191 25.06 15.22 -10.40
N VAL A 192 24.30 14.13 -10.28
CA VAL A 192 23.50 13.57 -11.38
C VAL A 192 22.41 14.56 -11.81
N GLY A 193 21.70 15.18 -10.86
CA GLY A 193 20.70 16.21 -11.16
C GLY A 193 21.28 17.45 -11.84
N GLU A 194 22.52 17.82 -11.49
CA GLU A 194 23.29 18.90 -12.14
C GLU A 194 23.95 18.49 -13.46
N LYS A 195 23.83 17.21 -13.86
CA LYS A 195 24.48 16.61 -15.04
C LYS A 195 26.02 16.67 -15.01
N VAL A 196 26.60 16.69 -13.82
CA VAL A 196 28.05 16.62 -13.61
C VAL A 196 28.44 15.16 -13.33
N TYR A 197 28.36 14.34 -14.37
CA TYR A 197 28.44 12.88 -14.23
C TYR A 197 29.80 12.36 -13.75
N ASP A 198 30.91 12.99 -14.12
CA ASP A 198 32.25 12.55 -13.69
C ASP A 198 32.37 12.56 -12.16
N ILE A 199 31.95 13.66 -11.52
CA ILE A 199 31.95 13.78 -10.05
C ILE A 199 30.95 12.81 -9.42
N ALA A 200 29.77 12.64 -10.04
CA ALA A 200 28.77 11.69 -9.56
C ALA A 200 29.32 10.25 -9.56
N ILE A 201 30.03 9.85 -10.62
CA ILE A 201 30.63 8.53 -10.78
C ILE A 201 31.73 8.31 -9.73
N ASP A 202 32.58 9.30 -9.47
CA ASP A 202 33.60 9.21 -8.43
C ASP A 202 33.00 8.98 -7.04
N LEU A 203 31.92 9.71 -6.71
CA LEU A 203 31.19 9.49 -5.46
C LEU A 203 30.56 8.10 -5.40
N LEU A 204 29.98 7.60 -6.49
CA LEU A 204 29.40 6.25 -6.57
C LEU A 204 30.47 5.16 -6.43
N ASN A 205 31.68 5.37 -6.94
CA ASN A 205 32.79 4.45 -6.77
C ASN A 205 33.17 4.31 -5.29
N GLU A 206 33.05 5.37 -4.49
CA GLU A 206 33.23 5.30 -3.04
C GLU A 206 32.06 4.62 -2.32
N CYS A 207 30.83 4.79 -2.81
CA CYS A 207 29.67 4.07 -2.30
C CYS A 207 29.79 2.56 -2.52
N ASP A 208 30.17 2.13 -3.72
CA ASP A 208 30.27 0.72 -4.11
C ASP A 208 31.31 -0.07 -3.29
N LYS A 209 32.34 0.60 -2.75
CA LYS A 209 33.33 -0.03 -1.86
C LYS A 209 32.74 -0.41 -0.50
N LEU A 210 31.65 0.23 -0.09
CA LEU A 210 31.07 0.16 1.25
C LEU A 210 29.62 -0.37 1.26
N SER A 211 28.99 -0.51 0.09
CA SER A 211 27.62 -1.02 -0.04
C SER A 211 27.59 -2.45 -0.58
N TYR A 212 26.85 -3.32 0.08
CA TYR A 212 26.74 -4.74 -0.28
C TYR A 212 25.27 -5.18 -0.21
N LYS A 213 24.92 -6.26 -0.94
CA LYS A 213 23.59 -6.91 -0.85
C LYS A 213 23.33 -7.58 0.50
N THR A 214 24.36 -7.74 1.30
CA THR A 214 24.34 -8.31 2.65
C THR A 214 24.90 -7.26 3.60
N GLY A 215 24.64 -7.37 4.91
CA GLY A 215 25.15 -6.42 5.88
C GLY A 215 24.06 -5.49 6.40
N HIS A 216 24.41 -4.28 6.81
CA HIS A 216 23.46 -3.36 7.44
C HIS A 216 22.39 -2.88 6.44
N PRO A 217 21.13 -2.63 6.85
CA PRO A 217 20.07 -2.17 5.93
C PRO A 217 20.44 -0.95 5.09
N VAL A 218 21.23 -0.02 5.63
CA VAL A 218 21.74 1.15 4.89
C VAL A 218 22.71 0.76 3.78
N GLU A 219 23.59 -0.21 4.02
CA GLU A 219 24.53 -0.71 3.00
C GLU A 219 23.76 -1.37 1.86
N ARG A 220 22.73 -2.17 2.19
CA ARG A 220 21.85 -2.80 1.20
C ARG A 220 21.03 -1.78 0.42
N LEU A 221 20.48 -0.76 1.10
CA LEU A 221 19.76 0.33 0.46
C LEU A 221 20.65 1.10 -0.53
N VAL A 222 21.83 1.52 -0.08
CA VAL A 222 22.79 2.26 -0.91
C VAL A 222 23.24 1.43 -2.10
N TYR A 223 23.38 0.11 -1.95
CA TYR A 223 23.71 -0.79 -3.04
C TYR A 223 22.69 -0.69 -4.19
N TYR A 224 21.39 -0.74 -3.90
CA TYR A 224 20.36 -0.61 -4.95
C TYR A 224 20.28 0.81 -5.51
N PHE A 225 20.34 1.84 -4.68
CA PHE A 225 20.26 3.23 -5.15
C PHE A 225 21.46 3.63 -6.03
N SER A 226 22.67 3.19 -5.66
CA SER A 226 23.88 3.47 -6.46
C SER A 226 23.77 2.85 -7.85
N ARG A 227 23.23 1.63 -7.95
CA ARG A 227 22.97 0.98 -9.25
C ARG A 227 21.93 1.71 -10.09
N ALA A 228 20.84 2.17 -9.48
CA ALA A 228 19.82 2.93 -10.19
C ALA A 228 20.34 4.29 -10.69
N LEU A 229 21.21 4.96 -9.92
CA LEU A 229 21.89 6.18 -10.36
C LEU A 229 22.81 5.93 -11.54
N ARG A 230 23.61 4.86 -11.50
CA ARG A 230 24.48 4.49 -12.64
C ARG A 230 23.66 4.24 -13.90
N GLU A 231 22.58 3.47 -13.78
CA GLU A 231 21.70 3.19 -14.91
C GLU A 231 21.08 4.47 -15.49
N ARG A 232 20.72 5.43 -14.63
CA ARG A 232 20.27 6.76 -15.08
C ARG A 232 21.35 7.47 -15.90
N ILE A 233 22.59 7.49 -15.40
CA ILE A 233 23.73 8.14 -16.08
C ILE A 233 23.96 7.49 -17.45
N ASP A 234 23.94 6.16 -17.52
CA ASP A 234 24.10 5.41 -18.77
C ASP A 234 23.00 5.79 -19.79
N ILE A 235 21.74 5.86 -19.34
CA ILE A 235 20.60 6.29 -20.16
C ILE A 235 20.78 7.74 -20.66
N GLU A 236 21.13 8.68 -19.78
CA GLU A 236 21.21 10.10 -20.13
C GLU A 236 22.43 10.44 -21.01
N THR A 237 23.53 9.70 -20.88
CA THR A 237 24.75 9.88 -21.68
C THR A 237 24.70 9.15 -23.02
N GLY A 238 23.74 8.24 -23.21
CA GLY A 238 23.66 7.39 -24.40
C GLY A 238 24.78 6.34 -24.46
N GLU A 239 25.50 6.11 -23.36
CA GLU A 239 26.41 4.98 -23.25
C GLU A 239 25.58 3.70 -23.19
N ASN A 240 25.60 2.92 -24.27
CA ASN A 240 24.84 1.67 -24.39
C ASN A 240 24.95 0.82 -23.11
N CYS A 241 23.79 0.51 -22.51
CA CYS A 241 23.52 -0.44 -21.41
C CYS A 241 24.02 -1.87 -21.71
N THR A 242 25.30 -2.05 -22.02
CA THR A 242 25.93 -3.34 -22.30
C THR A 242 26.44 -4.02 -21.03
N LYS A 243 26.39 -3.34 -19.88
CA LYS A 243 26.69 -3.93 -18.57
C LYS A 243 25.42 -4.20 -17.73
N GLY A 244 24.30 -3.52 -17.99
CA GLY A 244 23.02 -3.70 -17.27
C GLY A 244 22.13 -4.85 -17.78
N LEU A 245 22.16 -5.15 -19.08
CA LEU A 245 21.42 -6.30 -19.65
C LEU A 245 22.06 -7.66 -19.31
N GLY A 246 23.29 -7.65 -18.75
CA GLY A 246 24.06 -8.85 -18.40
C GLY A 246 23.68 -9.53 -17.09
N ILE A 247 22.84 -8.93 -16.23
CA ILE A 247 22.37 -9.54 -14.97
C ILE A 247 20.97 -10.16 -15.13
N ARG A 248 20.62 -10.56 -16.37
CA ARG A 248 19.60 -11.57 -16.63
C ARG A 248 20.09 -12.58 -17.66
N ARG A 249 21.34 -13.04 -17.54
CA ARG A 249 21.65 -14.43 -17.95
C ARG A 249 20.83 -15.32 -17.03
N MET A 250 19.65 -15.72 -17.51
CA MET A 250 18.96 -16.95 -17.15
C MET A 250 19.18 -17.34 -15.67
N ARG A 251 18.59 -16.59 -14.73
CA ARG A 251 18.18 -17.25 -13.49
C ARG A 251 17.30 -18.40 -13.93
N ASP A 252 17.55 -19.60 -13.39
CA ASP A 252 16.75 -20.78 -13.73
C ASP A 252 15.27 -20.36 -13.65
N LEU A 253 14.47 -20.72 -14.66
CA LEU A 253 13.04 -20.41 -14.67
C LEU A 253 12.40 -20.91 -13.36
N GLN A 254 12.88 -22.03 -12.82
CA GLN A 254 12.45 -22.56 -11.52
C GLN A 254 12.86 -21.66 -10.35
N GLU A 255 14.06 -21.09 -10.35
CA GLU A 255 14.53 -20.16 -9.32
C GLU A 255 13.77 -18.82 -9.38
N THR A 256 13.49 -18.34 -10.60
CA THR A 256 12.69 -17.13 -10.83
C THR A 256 11.24 -17.34 -10.37
N LEU A 257 10.62 -18.47 -10.70
CA LEU A 257 9.27 -18.81 -10.25
C LEU A 257 9.20 -19.04 -8.74
N ARG A 258 10.21 -19.68 -8.14
CA ARG A 258 10.31 -19.83 -6.67
C ARG A 258 10.45 -18.47 -5.99
N SER A 259 11.25 -17.56 -6.55
CA SER A 259 11.41 -16.20 -6.05
C SER A 259 10.10 -15.41 -6.14
N ILE A 260 9.38 -15.48 -7.27
CA ILE A 260 8.07 -14.84 -7.46
C ILE A 260 7.05 -15.37 -6.45
N ASN A 261 6.98 -16.69 -6.24
CA ASN A 261 6.07 -17.29 -5.26
C ASN A 261 6.43 -16.89 -3.83
N ALA A 262 7.72 -16.89 -3.48
CA ALA A 262 8.20 -16.44 -2.17
C ALA A 262 7.87 -14.96 -1.93
N CYS A 263 8.08 -14.09 -2.92
CA CYS A 263 7.72 -12.67 -2.86
C CYS A 263 6.22 -12.48 -2.71
N THR A 264 5.42 -13.23 -3.48
CA THR A 264 3.96 -13.12 -3.42
C THR A 264 3.45 -13.46 -2.02
N ILE A 265 3.93 -14.55 -1.43
CA ILE A 265 3.57 -14.94 -0.06
C ILE A 265 4.07 -13.90 0.94
N ALA A 266 5.33 -13.46 0.82
CA ALA A 266 5.93 -12.50 1.74
C ALA A 266 5.26 -11.13 1.71
N VAL A 267 4.82 -10.65 0.55
CA VAL A 267 4.03 -9.42 0.42
C VAL A 267 2.68 -9.60 1.11
N GLN A 268 2.03 -10.75 0.96
CA GLN A 268 0.74 -11.00 1.62
C GLN A 268 0.85 -11.01 3.13
N ASP A 269 1.89 -11.64 3.67
CA ASP A 269 2.16 -11.77 5.10
C ASP A 269 2.89 -10.55 5.67
N MET A 270 3.20 -9.55 4.83
CA MET A 270 3.86 -8.33 5.24
C MET A 270 2.98 -7.60 6.27
N PRO A 271 3.55 -7.17 7.41
CA PRO A 271 2.78 -6.50 8.45
C PRO A 271 1.96 -5.30 7.93
N MET A 272 2.56 -4.51 7.02
CA MET A 272 1.92 -3.33 6.42
C MET A 272 0.65 -3.72 5.64
N CYS A 273 0.70 -4.81 4.86
CA CYS A 273 -0.45 -5.28 4.09
C CYS A 273 -1.55 -5.82 5.01
N GLU A 274 -1.18 -6.57 6.05
CA GLU A 274 -2.15 -7.10 7.01
C GLU A 274 -2.88 -5.99 7.77
N VAL A 275 -2.15 -4.95 8.21
CA VAL A 275 -2.75 -3.79 8.89
C VAL A 275 -3.79 -3.10 7.99
N VAL A 276 -3.43 -2.84 6.74
CA VAL A 276 -4.33 -2.26 5.72
C VAL A 276 -5.59 -3.10 5.54
N LYS A 277 -5.44 -4.43 5.35
CA LYS A 277 -6.56 -5.34 5.13
C LYS A 277 -7.53 -5.33 6.31
N PHE A 278 -7.05 -5.58 7.53
CA PHE A 278 -7.92 -5.68 8.70
C PHE A 278 -8.64 -4.37 9.02
N ALA A 279 -7.94 -3.23 8.96
CA ALA A 279 -8.54 -1.93 9.24
C ALA A 279 -9.53 -1.49 8.14
N GLY A 280 -9.21 -1.78 6.87
CA GLY A 280 -10.08 -1.48 5.73
C GLY A 280 -11.34 -2.33 5.71
N ILE A 281 -11.22 -3.63 6.01
CA ILE A 281 -12.36 -4.55 6.11
C ILE A 281 -13.27 -4.17 7.27
N GLN A 282 -12.72 -3.70 8.40
CA GLN A 282 -13.52 -3.16 9.49
C GLN A 282 -14.34 -1.94 9.06
N ALA A 283 -13.77 -1.04 8.26
CA ALA A 283 -14.50 0.12 7.74
C ALA A 283 -15.61 -0.29 6.76
N ILE A 284 -15.39 -1.32 5.93
CA ILE A 284 -16.43 -1.89 5.07
C ILE A 284 -17.55 -2.47 5.93
N LEU A 285 -17.20 -3.32 6.90
CA LEU A 285 -18.15 -4.02 7.77
C LEU A 285 -19.13 -3.05 8.44
N GLU A 286 -18.63 -1.97 9.05
CA GLU A 286 -19.44 -0.93 9.70
C GLU A 286 -20.41 -0.22 8.74
N ASN A 287 -20.10 -0.23 7.44
CA ASN A 287 -20.93 0.40 6.42
C ASN A 287 -21.89 -0.58 5.75
N VAL A 288 -21.74 -1.90 5.92
CA VAL A 288 -22.57 -2.90 5.25
C VAL A 288 -23.31 -3.86 6.19
N GLU A 289 -22.97 -3.91 7.48
CA GLU A 289 -23.48 -4.89 8.47
C GLU A 289 -25.02 -4.97 8.57
N SER A 290 -25.73 -3.88 8.31
CA SER A 290 -27.20 -3.85 8.36
C SER A 290 -27.87 -4.47 7.13
N SER A 291 -27.09 -4.85 6.12
CA SER A 291 -27.58 -5.19 4.78
C SER A 291 -27.70 -6.70 4.61
N LYS A 292 -28.76 -7.16 3.94
CA LYS A 292 -28.95 -8.58 3.65
C LYS A 292 -28.17 -9.04 2.42
N LYS A 293 -27.93 -8.16 1.46
CA LYS A 293 -27.21 -8.42 0.23
C LYS A 293 -26.03 -7.45 0.14
N ILE A 294 -24.82 -7.99 0.10
CA ILE A 294 -23.58 -7.19 0.08
C ILE A 294 -22.84 -7.51 -1.21
N HIS A 295 -22.41 -6.48 -1.93
CA HIS A 295 -21.60 -6.63 -3.13
C HIS A 295 -20.30 -5.86 -2.99
N ILE A 296 -19.19 -6.58 -3.08
CA ILE A 296 -17.84 -6.03 -3.11
C ILE A 296 -17.35 -6.01 -4.56
N VAL A 297 -16.87 -4.86 -5.02
CA VAL A 297 -16.07 -4.74 -6.23
C VAL A 297 -14.62 -4.52 -5.82
N ASP A 298 -13.80 -5.54 -6.05
CA ASP A 298 -12.37 -5.51 -5.81
C ASP A 298 -11.65 -5.19 -7.11
N LEU A 299 -10.95 -4.05 -7.13
CA LEU A 299 -10.26 -3.58 -8.33
C LEU A 299 -8.94 -4.33 -8.56
N GLU A 300 -8.36 -4.98 -7.55
CA GLU A 300 -7.10 -5.72 -7.66
C GLU A 300 -7.00 -6.85 -6.61
N ILE A 301 -7.79 -7.92 -6.82
CA ILE A 301 -8.05 -8.93 -5.77
C ILE A 301 -6.83 -9.69 -5.26
N LYS A 302 -5.79 -9.84 -6.07
CA LYS A 302 -4.57 -10.61 -5.74
C LYS A 302 -4.95 -12.01 -5.21
N MET A 303 -4.60 -12.30 -3.96
CA MET A 303 -4.90 -13.58 -3.30
C MET A 303 -6.26 -13.62 -2.59
N GLY A 304 -6.99 -12.51 -2.52
CA GLY A 304 -8.34 -12.43 -1.95
C GLY A 304 -8.43 -12.59 -0.43
N VAL A 305 -7.31 -12.55 0.30
CA VAL A 305 -7.25 -12.82 1.76
C VAL A 305 -8.18 -11.90 2.54
N GLN A 306 -8.28 -10.62 2.16
CA GLN A 306 -9.18 -9.63 2.73
C GLN A 306 -10.66 -10.08 2.75
N TRP A 307 -11.09 -10.88 1.77
CA TRP A 307 -12.46 -11.39 1.70
C TRP A 307 -12.69 -12.56 2.64
N THR A 308 -11.65 -13.33 2.99
CA THR A 308 -11.75 -14.33 4.06
C THR A 308 -11.96 -13.68 5.43
N ILE A 309 -11.32 -12.54 5.68
CA ILE A 309 -11.49 -11.75 6.90
C ILE A 309 -12.93 -11.23 6.98
N LEU A 310 -13.46 -10.65 5.90
CA LEU A 310 -14.84 -10.15 5.85
C LEU A 310 -15.86 -11.26 6.05
N MET A 311 -15.70 -12.40 5.38
CA MET A 311 -16.59 -13.57 5.52
C MET A 311 -16.66 -14.04 6.97
N GLN A 312 -15.51 -14.16 7.65
CA GLN A 312 -15.47 -14.54 9.07
C GLN A 312 -16.19 -13.52 9.95
N ALA A 313 -15.97 -12.23 9.73
CA ALA A 313 -16.62 -11.18 10.51
C ALA A 313 -18.14 -11.20 10.32
N LEU A 314 -18.61 -11.25 9.08
CA LEU A 314 -20.04 -11.32 8.75
C LEU A 314 -20.69 -12.60 9.30
N ALA A 315 -20.04 -13.75 9.19
CA ALA A 315 -20.56 -15.01 9.73
C ALA A 315 -20.83 -14.96 11.24
N THR A 316 -20.09 -14.13 11.97
CA THR A 316 -20.26 -13.97 13.42
C THR A 316 -21.23 -12.88 13.83
N GLN A 317 -21.45 -11.86 12.98
CA GLN A 317 -22.18 -10.64 13.36
C GLN A 317 -23.52 -10.47 12.63
N CYS A 318 -23.69 -11.10 11.46
CA CYS A 318 -24.85 -10.89 10.59
C CYS A 318 -25.65 -12.19 10.42
N SER A 319 -26.70 -12.38 11.23
CA SER A 319 -27.56 -13.58 11.15
C SER A 319 -28.49 -13.61 9.93
N ASN A 320 -28.74 -12.46 9.31
CA ASN A 320 -29.77 -12.28 8.27
C ASN A 320 -29.16 -12.01 6.88
N LEU A 321 -27.87 -12.27 6.70
CA LEU A 321 -27.19 -12.12 5.41
C LEU A 321 -27.72 -13.18 4.44
N GLU A 322 -28.24 -12.74 3.30
CA GLU A 322 -28.66 -13.61 2.21
C GLU A 322 -27.45 -14.07 1.39
N TYR A 323 -26.59 -13.13 0.99
CA TYR A 323 -25.31 -13.46 0.33
C TYR A 323 -24.29 -12.31 0.40
N LEU A 324 -23.03 -12.69 0.22
CA LEU A 324 -21.92 -11.80 -0.13
C LEU A 324 -21.51 -12.08 -1.58
N LYS A 325 -21.57 -11.09 -2.46
CA LYS A 325 -21.01 -11.18 -3.81
C LYS A 325 -19.67 -10.44 -3.84
N VAL A 326 -18.64 -11.10 -4.36
CA VAL A 326 -17.32 -10.49 -4.61
C VAL A 326 -17.07 -10.52 -6.10
N THR A 327 -16.89 -9.36 -6.72
CA THR A 327 -16.51 -9.21 -8.11
C THR A 327 -15.07 -8.73 -8.21
N ALA A 328 -14.23 -9.51 -8.87
CA ALA A 328 -12.86 -9.12 -9.20
C ALA A 328 -12.82 -8.57 -10.62
N LEU A 329 -12.29 -7.35 -10.78
CA LEU A 329 -11.93 -6.79 -12.08
C LEU A 329 -10.53 -7.28 -12.44
N ILE A 330 -10.34 -7.84 -13.64
CA ILE A 330 -9.06 -8.42 -14.03
C ILE A 330 -8.70 -8.14 -15.48
N ASP A 331 -7.40 -8.03 -15.75
CA ASP A 331 -6.87 -8.09 -17.10
C ASP A 331 -6.76 -9.54 -17.62
N VAL A 332 -6.43 -9.70 -18.90
CA VAL A 332 -6.27 -11.02 -19.53
C VAL A 332 -5.13 -11.83 -18.90
N GLN A 333 -4.08 -11.18 -18.41
CA GLN A 333 -2.86 -11.83 -17.92
C GLN A 333 -3.05 -12.46 -16.54
N SER A 334 -3.95 -11.91 -15.72
CA SER A 334 -4.20 -12.33 -14.34
C SER A 334 -5.29 -13.40 -14.21
N ARG A 335 -5.94 -13.80 -15.31
CA ARG A 335 -7.07 -14.74 -15.33
C ARG A 335 -6.85 -16.02 -14.53
N THR A 336 -5.78 -16.76 -14.81
CA THR A 336 -5.52 -18.05 -14.15
C THR A 336 -5.38 -17.89 -12.64
N ASN A 337 -4.64 -16.86 -12.20
CA ASN A 337 -4.38 -16.60 -10.79
C ASN A 337 -5.66 -16.20 -10.04
N VAL A 338 -6.53 -15.41 -10.67
CA VAL A 338 -7.78 -14.98 -10.06
C VAL A 338 -8.86 -16.07 -10.07
N GLU A 339 -8.89 -16.93 -11.09
CA GLU A 339 -9.73 -18.14 -11.08
C GLU A 339 -9.33 -19.07 -9.91
N GLU A 340 -8.03 -19.24 -9.65
CA GLU A 340 -7.54 -19.97 -8.47
C GLU A 340 -7.93 -19.28 -7.15
N THR A 341 -7.78 -17.95 -7.06
CA THR A 341 -8.26 -17.18 -5.91
C THR A 341 -9.76 -17.39 -5.68
N GLY A 342 -10.58 -17.33 -6.74
CA GLY A 342 -12.02 -17.60 -6.66
C GLY A 342 -12.33 -19.00 -6.14
N LYS A 343 -11.63 -20.03 -6.64
CA LYS A 343 -11.76 -21.42 -6.14
C LYS A 343 -11.43 -21.51 -4.64
N ARG A 344 -10.33 -20.86 -4.20
CA ARG A 344 -9.93 -20.82 -2.79
C ARG A 344 -10.99 -20.13 -1.91
N LEU A 345 -11.51 -18.99 -2.34
CA LEU A 345 -12.56 -18.25 -1.62
C LEU A 345 -13.85 -19.05 -1.52
N MET A 346 -14.30 -19.67 -2.62
CA MET A 346 -15.49 -20.52 -2.63
C MET A 346 -15.31 -21.75 -1.74
N SER A 347 -14.13 -22.36 -1.71
CA SER A 347 -13.82 -23.47 -0.81
C SER A 347 -13.85 -23.04 0.66
N PHE A 348 -13.34 -21.85 0.97
CA PHE A 348 -13.37 -21.28 2.31
C PHE A 348 -14.79 -20.94 2.76
N ALA A 349 -15.60 -20.33 1.89
CA ALA A 349 -17.01 -20.05 2.19
C ALA A 349 -17.80 -21.33 2.48
N LYS A 350 -17.57 -22.40 1.70
CA LYS A 350 -18.18 -23.71 1.92
C LYS A 350 -17.84 -24.31 3.29
N SER A 351 -16.61 -24.16 3.77
CA SER A 351 -16.20 -24.68 5.09
C SER A 351 -16.84 -23.93 6.26
N LEU A 352 -17.29 -22.69 6.04
CA LEU A 352 -18.02 -21.87 7.00
C LEU A 352 -19.56 -21.95 6.83
N HIS A 353 -20.05 -22.71 5.86
CA HIS A 353 -21.45 -22.67 5.42
C HIS A 353 -21.94 -21.24 5.09
N PHE A 354 -21.06 -20.44 4.49
CA PHE A 354 -21.28 -19.03 4.21
C PHE A 354 -21.76 -18.80 2.77
N PRO A 355 -22.79 -17.97 2.53
CA PRO A 355 -23.35 -17.74 1.20
C PRO A 355 -22.49 -16.75 0.39
N LEU A 356 -21.46 -17.27 -0.29
CA LEU A 356 -20.58 -16.49 -1.17
C LEU A 356 -20.94 -16.69 -2.65
N CYS A 357 -21.02 -15.58 -3.40
CA CYS A 357 -21.01 -15.54 -4.86
C CYS A 357 -19.70 -14.90 -5.34
N PHE A 358 -18.91 -15.62 -6.14
CA PHE A 358 -17.68 -15.08 -6.71
C PHE A 358 -17.85 -14.84 -8.22
N LYS A 359 -17.52 -13.64 -8.68
CA LYS A 359 -17.64 -13.22 -10.07
C LYS A 359 -16.34 -12.62 -10.58
N ILE A 360 -16.00 -12.93 -11.82
CA ILE A 360 -14.87 -12.34 -12.54
C ILE A 360 -15.43 -11.47 -13.66
N VAL A 361 -14.94 -10.25 -13.78
CA VAL A 361 -15.20 -9.37 -14.93
C VAL A 361 -13.87 -9.16 -15.64
N MET A 362 -13.78 -9.64 -16.87
CA MET A 362 -12.63 -9.43 -17.73
C MET A 362 -12.65 -7.99 -18.26
N VAL A 363 -11.52 -7.30 -18.18
CA VAL A 363 -11.34 -5.92 -18.60
C VAL A 363 -10.13 -5.87 -19.53
N GLU A 364 -10.36 -5.95 -20.84
CA GLU A 364 -9.29 -5.78 -21.83
C GLU A 364 -8.88 -4.31 -21.92
N ASP A 365 -9.87 -3.43 -22.07
CA ASP A 365 -9.72 -2.00 -21.87
C ASP A 365 -10.64 -1.54 -20.73
N ILE A 366 -10.14 -0.65 -19.87
CA ILE A 366 -10.92 -0.04 -18.81
C ILE A 366 -12.15 0.68 -19.37
N PHE A 367 -12.04 1.25 -20.58
CA PHE A 367 -13.13 1.95 -21.25
C PHE A 367 -14.30 1.04 -21.65
N ASP A 368 -14.08 -0.28 -21.69
CA ASP A 368 -15.11 -1.25 -22.02
C ASP A 368 -15.98 -1.65 -20.83
N LEU A 369 -15.62 -1.23 -19.60
CA LEU A 369 -16.37 -1.54 -18.39
C LEU A 369 -17.81 -1.01 -18.47
N LYS A 370 -18.77 -1.93 -18.29
CA LYS A 370 -20.20 -1.59 -18.24
C LYS A 370 -20.80 -2.02 -16.91
N ARG A 371 -21.79 -1.25 -16.45
CA ARG A 371 -22.51 -1.54 -15.20
C ARG A 371 -23.16 -2.92 -15.25
N GLN A 372 -23.64 -3.32 -16.41
CA GLN A 372 -24.28 -4.61 -16.66
C GLN A 372 -23.33 -5.78 -16.41
N ASP A 373 -22.03 -5.60 -16.64
CA ASP A 373 -21.03 -6.66 -16.45
C ASP A 373 -20.91 -7.05 -14.97
N LEU A 374 -21.24 -6.14 -14.04
CA LEU A 374 -21.20 -6.39 -12.61
C LEU A 374 -22.43 -7.15 -12.10
N ASP A 375 -23.55 -7.14 -12.83
CA ASP A 375 -24.83 -7.74 -12.41
C ASP A 375 -25.25 -7.28 -11.00
N ILE A 376 -25.36 -5.95 -10.82
CA ILE A 376 -25.71 -5.33 -9.53
C ILE A 376 -27.22 -5.42 -9.32
N ASP A 377 -27.64 -6.08 -8.24
CA ASP A 377 -29.01 -6.08 -7.74
C ASP A 377 -29.26 -4.73 -7.01
N PRO A 378 -30.35 -4.00 -7.33
CA PRO A 378 -30.68 -2.72 -6.70
C PRO A 378 -30.79 -2.76 -5.16
N GLU A 379 -31.03 -3.92 -4.56
CA GLU A 379 -31.09 -4.11 -3.11
C GLU A 379 -29.71 -4.34 -2.46
N GLU A 380 -28.64 -4.45 -3.26
CA GLU A 380 -27.30 -4.64 -2.75
C GLU A 380 -26.72 -3.37 -2.12
N SER A 381 -26.08 -3.54 -0.97
CA SER A 381 -25.13 -2.55 -0.47
C SER A 381 -23.76 -2.80 -1.09
N LEU A 382 -23.40 -1.91 -2.02
CA LEU A 382 -22.16 -1.98 -2.77
C LEU A 382 -21.00 -1.33 -2.00
N ALA A 383 -19.85 -1.98 -1.94
CA ALA A 383 -18.58 -1.40 -1.50
C ALA A 383 -17.49 -1.65 -2.54
N VAL A 384 -16.56 -0.70 -2.67
CA VAL A 384 -15.41 -0.80 -3.57
C VAL A 384 -14.13 -0.89 -2.76
N TYR A 385 -13.19 -1.72 -3.19
CA TYR A 385 -11.90 -1.88 -2.54
C TYR A 385 -10.77 -1.74 -3.54
N SER A 386 -9.82 -0.86 -3.22
CA SER A 386 -8.62 -0.60 -4.01
C SER A 386 -7.39 -0.60 -3.12
N GLN A 387 -6.40 -1.43 -3.44
CA GLN A 387 -5.13 -1.49 -2.72
C GLN A 387 -3.95 -1.48 -3.71
N HIS A 388 -3.23 -0.35 -3.76
CA HIS A 388 -2.05 -0.09 -4.61
C HIS A 388 -2.29 -0.12 -6.13
N LEU A 389 -3.54 0.10 -6.57
CA LEU A 389 -3.89 0.11 -7.98
C LEU A 389 -3.84 1.52 -8.58
N LEU A 390 -4.38 2.52 -7.89
CA LEU A 390 -4.67 3.82 -8.50
C LEU A 390 -3.39 4.56 -8.84
N SER A 391 -2.34 4.42 -8.02
CA SER A 391 -1.02 4.99 -8.28
C SER A 391 -0.41 4.52 -9.60
N ASN A 392 -0.64 3.25 -10.00
CA ASN A 392 -0.17 2.70 -11.27
C ASN A 392 -0.90 3.26 -12.50
N MET A 393 -2.05 3.92 -12.29
CA MET A 393 -2.85 4.51 -13.36
C MET A 393 -2.57 6.02 -13.53
N ILE A 394 -1.71 6.64 -12.72
CA ILE A 394 -1.41 8.08 -12.82
C ILE A 394 -0.81 8.44 -14.19
N THR A 395 -0.05 7.55 -14.81
CA THR A 395 0.47 7.73 -16.18
C THR A 395 -0.60 7.64 -17.26
N HIS A 396 -1.76 7.07 -16.95
CA HIS A 396 -2.90 6.87 -17.85
C HIS A 396 -4.15 7.56 -17.28
N GLN A 397 -4.10 8.89 -17.26
CA GLN A 397 -5.12 9.69 -16.58
C GLN A 397 -6.52 9.55 -17.16
N ASP A 398 -6.62 9.40 -18.47
CA ASP A 398 -7.87 9.10 -19.17
C ASP A 398 -8.52 7.82 -18.64
N ARG A 399 -7.71 6.77 -18.43
CA ARG A 399 -8.14 5.50 -17.84
C ARG A 399 -8.55 5.65 -16.39
N LEU A 400 -7.78 6.41 -15.60
CA LEU A 400 -8.08 6.65 -14.19
C LEU A 400 -9.34 7.51 -14.01
N ASP A 401 -9.50 8.58 -14.79
CA ASP A 401 -10.67 9.45 -14.77
C ASP A 401 -11.93 8.65 -15.18
N PHE A 402 -11.83 7.79 -16.21
CA PHE A 402 -12.92 6.90 -16.60
C PHE A 402 -13.30 5.91 -15.48
N LEU A 403 -12.33 5.23 -14.87
CA LEU A 403 -12.58 4.30 -13.77
C LEU A 403 -13.29 4.99 -12.59
N MET A 404 -12.85 6.20 -12.23
CA MET A 404 -13.50 6.97 -11.17
C MET A 404 -14.92 7.40 -11.53
N GLY A 405 -15.16 7.79 -12.80
CA GLY A 405 -16.50 8.05 -13.32
C GLY A 405 -17.40 6.81 -13.28
N PHE A 406 -16.88 5.67 -13.71
CA PHE A 406 -17.57 4.38 -13.64
C PHE A 406 -17.99 4.04 -12.21
N ILE A 407 -17.04 4.07 -11.27
CA ILE A 407 -17.29 3.79 -9.84
C ILE A 407 -18.34 4.76 -9.27
N LYS A 408 -18.26 6.06 -9.60
CA LYS A 408 -19.26 7.05 -9.19
C LYS A 408 -20.66 6.64 -9.63
N GLY A 409 -20.82 6.18 -10.87
CA GLY A 409 -22.12 5.74 -11.38
C GLY A 409 -22.63 4.45 -10.75
N LEU A 410 -21.76 3.61 -10.17
CA LEU A 410 -22.19 2.48 -9.34
C LEU A 410 -22.82 2.93 -8.02
N ASN A 411 -22.52 4.15 -7.56
CA ASN A 411 -22.99 4.74 -6.31
C ASN A 411 -22.72 3.83 -5.08
N PRO A 412 -21.45 3.44 -4.84
CA PRO A 412 -21.11 2.60 -3.70
C PRO A 412 -21.33 3.33 -2.37
N ARG A 413 -21.65 2.55 -1.34
CA ARG A 413 -21.81 3.05 0.03
C ARG A 413 -20.49 3.47 0.64
N ILE A 414 -19.42 2.79 0.29
CA ILE A 414 -18.05 3.07 0.71
C ILE A 414 -17.06 2.60 -0.35
N MET A 415 -15.99 3.36 -0.54
CA MET A 415 -14.80 2.97 -1.28
C MET A 415 -13.60 3.02 -0.35
N ILE A 416 -12.90 1.90 -0.17
CA ILE A 416 -11.64 1.84 0.56
C ILE A 416 -10.48 2.03 -0.43
N VAL A 417 -9.57 2.94 -0.08
CA VAL A 417 -8.36 3.20 -0.85
C VAL A 417 -7.16 3.06 0.06
N ALA A 418 -6.29 2.11 -0.27
CA ALA A 418 -5.01 1.91 0.37
C ALA A 418 -3.87 2.14 -0.62
N GLU A 419 -3.04 3.14 -0.38
CA GLU A 419 -1.98 3.57 -1.29
C GLU A 419 -0.66 3.80 -0.54
N VAL A 420 0.42 3.93 -1.32
CA VAL A 420 1.74 4.32 -0.79
C VAL A 420 1.67 5.76 -0.29
N GLU A 421 2.16 6.01 0.93
CA GLU A 421 2.20 7.35 1.52
C GLU A 421 3.58 7.99 1.35
N ALA A 422 3.91 8.35 0.11
CA ALA A 422 5.13 9.08 -0.24
C ALA A 422 4.95 9.86 -1.55
N ASN A 423 5.57 11.03 -1.66
CA ASN A 423 5.56 11.82 -2.90
C ASN A 423 6.74 11.42 -3.80
N LEU A 424 6.57 10.31 -4.51
CA LEU A 424 7.56 9.75 -5.44
C LEU A 424 7.31 10.19 -6.89
N ASN A 425 6.51 11.24 -7.08
CA ASN A 425 6.15 11.78 -8.39
C ASN A 425 6.59 13.23 -8.61
N SER A 426 7.56 13.73 -7.82
CA SER A 426 8.13 15.05 -8.05
C SER A 426 8.77 15.14 -9.44
N PRO A 427 8.57 16.24 -10.20
CA PRO A 427 9.25 16.47 -11.48
C PRO A 427 10.74 16.79 -11.29
N VAL A 428 11.14 17.23 -10.09
CA VAL A 428 12.53 17.51 -9.75
C VAL A 428 13.18 16.20 -9.30
N PHE A 429 14.17 15.74 -10.07
CA PHE A 429 14.86 14.48 -9.82
C PHE A 429 15.40 14.35 -8.38
N VAL A 430 16.15 15.35 -7.90
CA VAL A 430 16.79 15.29 -6.57
C VAL A 430 15.76 15.21 -5.44
N ASN A 431 14.64 15.94 -5.56
CA ASN A 431 13.53 15.82 -4.62
C ASN A 431 12.99 14.38 -4.60
N ARG A 432 12.71 13.82 -5.78
CA ARG A 432 12.21 12.45 -5.91
C ARG A 432 13.21 11.42 -5.37
N PHE A 433 14.50 11.63 -5.59
CA PHE A 433 15.57 10.79 -5.08
C PHE A 433 15.58 10.75 -3.56
N ILE A 434 15.54 11.92 -2.91
CA ILE A 434 15.54 12.03 -1.45
C ILE A 434 14.29 11.36 -0.88
N GLU A 435 13.11 11.67 -1.40
CA GLU A 435 11.84 11.06 -0.97
C GLU A 435 11.90 9.53 -1.07
N ALA A 436 12.36 9.00 -2.21
CA ALA A 436 12.50 7.57 -2.42
C ALA A 436 13.50 6.95 -1.45
N LEU A 437 14.64 7.60 -1.19
CA LEU A 437 15.68 7.09 -0.29
C LEU A 437 15.13 6.89 1.14
N PHE A 438 14.42 7.88 1.67
CA PHE A 438 13.84 7.79 3.02
C PHE A 438 12.68 6.80 3.08
N TYR A 439 11.79 6.80 2.07
CA TYR A 439 10.68 5.85 1.98
C TYR A 439 11.18 4.39 1.94
N HIS A 440 12.11 4.07 1.03
CA HIS A 440 12.69 2.74 0.95
C HIS A 440 13.54 2.42 2.17
N GLY A 441 14.21 3.40 2.77
CA GLY A 441 14.90 3.25 4.05
C GLY A 441 14.02 2.71 5.17
N GLY A 442 12.78 3.21 5.28
CA GLY A 442 11.79 2.68 6.21
C GLY A 442 11.45 1.21 5.97
N TYR A 443 11.34 0.79 4.70
CA TYR A 443 11.11 -0.62 4.36
C TYR A 443 12.32 -1.53 4.59
N PHE A 444 13.53 -1.08 4.26
CA PHE A 444 14.75 -1.86 4.51
C PHE A 444 14.96 -2.10 6.01
N ASP A 445 14.67 -1.09 6.83
CA ASP A 445 14.69 -1.21 8.29
C ASP A 445 13.56 -2.12 8.81
N LEU A 446 12.35 -2.04 8.23
CA LEU A 446 11.26 -2.97 8.53
C LEU A 446 11.63 -4.41 8.22
N PHE A 447 12.27 -4.65 7.09
CA PHE A 447 12.69 -5.99 6.69
C PHE A 447 13.77 -6.55 7.61
N GLU A 448 14.67 -5.70 8.11
CA GLU A 448 15.67 -6.11 9.09
C GLU A 448 15.03 -6.68 10.37
N ASP A 449 13.99 -6.02 10.88
CA ASP A 449 13.34 -6.43 12.13
C ASP A 449 12.29 -7.54 11.92
N CYS A 450 11.49 -7.47 10.86
CA CYS A 450 10.39 -8.41 10.60
C CYS A 450 10.81 -9.68 9.86
N MET A 451 11.94 -9.65 9.13
CA MET A 451 12.43 -10.79 8.34
C MET A 451 13.81 -11.28 8.79
N ARG A 452 14.27 -10.88 9.99
CA ARG A 452 15.57 -11.27 10.57
C ARG A 452 15.85 -12.77 10.50
N ASN A 453 14.83 -13.59 10.73
CA ASN A 453 14.94 -15.05 10.76
C ASN A 453 14.67 -15.72 9.40
N ASN A 454 14.45 -14.94 8.34
CA ASN A 454 14.12 -15.43 7.02
C ASN A 454 14.81 -14.58 5.94
N GLU A 455 16.14 -14.67 5.92
CA GLU A 455 16.99 -13.91 4.99
C GLU A 455 16.65 -14.18 3.53
N SER A 456 16.26 -15.41 3.16
CA SER A 456 15.86 -15.72 1.78
C SER A 456 14.64 -14.91 1.35
N THR A 457 13.67 -14.73 2.25
CA THR A 457 12.47 -13.92 1.97
C THR A 457 12.81 -12.44 1.93
N ARG A 458 13.63 -11.96 2.86
CA ARG A 458 14.15 -10.59 2.84
C ARG A 458 14.84 -10.29 1.51
N ASN A 459 15.79 -11.14 1.11
CA ASN A 459 16.57 -10.93 -0.10
C ASN A 459 15.66 -10.94 -1.34
N ALA A 460 14.67 -11.82 -1.41
CA ALA A 460 13.69 -11.83 -2.50
C ALA A 460 12.87 -10.52 -2.54
N MET A 461 12.39 -10.03 -1.38
CA MET A 461 11.69 -8.76 -1.27
C MET A 461 12.56 -7.57 -1.71
N GLU A 462 13.83 -7.54 -1.32
CA GLU A 462 14.76 -6.48 -1.68
C GLU A 462 15.11 -6.53 -3.19
N GLU A 463 15.41 -7.72 -3.73
CA GLU A 463 15.88 -7.92 -5.11
C GLU A 463 14.78 -7.86 -6.18
N GLU A 464 13.56 -8.29 -5.85
CA GLU A 464 12.46 -8.37 -6.83
C GLU A 464 11.42 -7.28 -6.62
N VAL A 465 11.09 -6.90 -5.38
CA VAL A 465 10.06 -5.89 -5.12
C VAL A 465 10.67 -4.49 -4.99
N MET A 466 11.60 -4.30 -4.05
CA MET A 466 12.18 -2.98 -3.80
C MET A 466 13.05 -2.49 -4.96
N TRP A 467 13.90 -3.35 -5.51
CA TRP A 467 14.74 -2.99 -6.66
C TRP A 467 13.93 -2.51 -7.86
N HIS A 468 12.79 -3.16 -8.17
CA HIS A 468 11.93 -2.73 -9.28
C HIS A 468 11.36 -1.33 -9.06
N GLY A 469 10.89 -1.03 -7.84
CA GLY A 469 10.44 0.31 -7.46
C GLY A 469 11.56 1.35 -7.55
N ILE A 470 12.70 1.08 -6.89
CA ILE A 470 13.86 1.98 -6.87
C ILE A 470 14.34 2.28 -8.29
N ARG A 471 14.55 1.24 -9.10
CA ARG A 471 15.01 1.40 -10.49
C ARG A 471 14.04 2.23 -11.31
N ASN A 472 12.73 1.95 -11.23
CA ASN A 472 11.72 2.70 -12.00
C ASN A 472 11.70 4.18 -11.60
N ILE A 473 11.74 4.49 -10.31
CA ILE A 473 11.62 5.87 -9.80
C ILE A 473 12.88 6.70 -10.09
N ILE A 474 14.07 6.09 -10.03
CA ILE A 474 15.36 6.78 -10.11
C ILE A 474 15.95 6.76 -11.52
N ALA A 475 15.96 5.60 -12.19
CA ALA A 475 16.64 5.44 -13.47
C ALA A 475 15.84 5.98 -14.65
N ASN A 476 14.51 5.86 -14.61
CA ASN A 476 13.64 6.26 -15.71
C ASN A 476 13.11 7.70 -15.54
N GLU A 477 12.69 8.30 -16.65
CA GLU A 477 11.96 9.57 -16.72
C GLU A 477 10.85 9.48 -17.79
N GLY A 478 9.96 10.47 -17.80
CA GLY A 478 8.90 10.58 -18.80
C GLY A 478 7.97 9.36 -18.81
N GLU A 479 7.70 8.85 -20.01
CA GLU A 479 6.80 7.70 -20.21
C GLU A 479 7.39 6.38 -19.72
N GLU A 480 8.73 6.25 -19.69
CA GLU A 480 9.42 5.06 -19.17
C GLU A 480 9.29 4.94 -17.64
N ARG A 481 8.98 6.05 -16.95
CA ARG A 481 8.74 6.07 -15.51
C ARG A 481 7.25 5.83 -15.22
N THR A 482 6.92 4.55 -15.07
CA THR A 482 5.55 4.06 -14.88
C THR A 482 5.08 4.07 -13.43
N MET A 483 5.97 3.94 -12.44
CA MET A 483 5.62 3.97 -11.02
C MET A 483 5.59 5.40 -10.50
N ARG A 484 4.40 5.85 -10.11
CA ARG A 484 4.15 7.20 -9.63
C ARG A 484 3.31 7.13 -8.35
N HIS A 485 3.94 7.37 -7.21
CA HIS A 485 3.25 7.45 -5.93
C HIS A 485 3.09 8.91 -5.50
N VAL A 486 1.97 9.22 -4.87
CA VAL A 486 1.62 10.55 -4.38
C VAL A 486 1.03 10.41 -2.97
N SER A 487 1.16 11.46 -2.16
CA SER A 487 0.58 11.49 -0.82
C SER A 487 -0.96 11.50 -0.85
N ILE A 488 -1.58 11.16 0.28
CA ILE A 488 -3.03 11.27 0.47
C ILE A 488 -3.57 12.68 0.20
N GLU A 489 -2.78 13.73 0.42
CA GLU A 489 -3.16 15.11 0.13
C GLU A 489 -3.44 15.34 -1.36
N LEU A 490 -2.61 14.75 -2.23
CA LEU A 490 -2.83 14.82 -3.68
C LEU A 490 -3.99 13.93 -4.13
N TRP A 491 -4.17 12.76 -3.49
CA TRP A 491 -5.35 11.93 -3.71
C TRP A 491 -6.65 12.65 -3.32
N ARG A 492 -6.66 13.38 -2.21
CA ARG A 492 -7.79 14.22 -1.78
C ARG A 492 -8.16 15.24 -2.84
N GLU A 493 -7.19 16.00 -3.36
CA GLU A 493 -7.45 16.97 -4.43
C GLU A 493 -7.98 16.32 -5.71
N TYR A 494 -7.45 15.15 -6.07
CA TYR A 494 -7.92 14.39 -7.21
C TYR A 494 -9.37 13.89 -7.02
N PHE A 495 -9.69 13.25 -5.89
CA PHE A 495 -11.00 12.68 -5.61
C PHE A 495 -12.11 13.73 -5.48
N LYS A 496 -11.78 14.95 -5.02
CA LYS A 496 -12.73 16.08 -4.97
C LYS A 496 -13.39 16.36 -6.33
N ARG A 497 -12.66 16.18 -7.45
CA ARG A 497 -13.18 16.38 -8.83
C ARG A 497 -14.35 15.45 -9.16
N PHE A 498 -14.41 14.29 -8.53
CA PHE A 498 -15.48 13.31 -8.72
C PHE A 498 -16.63 13.49 -7.72
N GLY A 499 -16.55 14.48 -6.83
CA GLY A 499 -17.53 14.71 -5.76
C GLY A 499 -17.40 13.71 -4.61
N MET A 500 -16.22 13.10 -4.45
CA MET A 500 -15.94 12.21 -3.34
C MET A 500 -15.64 13.00 -2.07
N GLU A 501 -16.11 12.48 -0.95
CA GLU A 501 -15.88 13.00 0.39
C GLU A 501 -15.19 11.92 1.22
N GLU A 502 -14.12 12.30 1.90
CA GLU A 502 -13.40 11.41 2.80
C GLU A 502 -14.26 11.12 4.04
N MET A 503 -14.36 9.84 4.39
CA MET A 503 -15.05 9.36 5.57
C MET A 503 -14.04 9.15 6.69
N LYS A 504 -14.41 9.58 7.89
CA LYS A 504 -13.60 9.32 9.07
C LYS A 504 -13.51 7.80 9.35
N MET A 505 -12.29 7.27 9.33
CA MET A 505 -11.99 5.91 9.80
C MET A 505 -12.31 5.77 11.30
N SER A 506 -12.92 4.66 11.69
CA SER A 506 -13.40 4.47 13.06
C SER A 506 -12.28 4.04 14.03
N ASP A 507 -12.53 4.22 15.34
CA ASP A 507 -11.64 3.71 16.40
C ASP A 507 -11.54 2.18 16.35
N SER A 508 -12.57 1.51 15.86
CA SER A 508 -12.59 0.07 15.60
C SER A 508 -11.62 -0.31 14.48
N SER A 509 -11.58 0.42 13.36
CA SER A 509 -10.57 0.21 12.31
C SER A 509 -9.15 0.40 12.84
N LEU A 510 -8.93 1.46 13.63
CA LEU A 510 -7.64 1.68 14.26
C LEU A 510 -7.30 0.58 15.28
N TYR A 511 -8.29 0.08 16.02
CA TYR A 511 -8.12 -1.04 16.94
C TYR A 511 -7.70 -2.31 16.20
N GLN A 512 -8.33 -2.64 15.07
CA GLN A 512 -7.94 -3.78 14.24
C GLN A 512 -6.50 -3.65 13.73
N ALA A 513 -6.11 -2.46 13.26
CA ALA A 513 -4.72 -2.16 12.91
C ALA A 513 -3.75 -2.45 14.06
N LYS A 514 -4.06 -1.96 15.28
CA LYS A 514 -3.25 -2.20 16.48
C LYS A 514 -3.14 -3.68 16.82
N MET A 515 -4.24 -4.43 16.75
CA MET A 515 -4.25 -5.87 17.03
C MET A 515 -3.44 -6.70 16.02
N VAL A 516 -3.34 -6.24 14.78
CA VAL A 516 -2.44 -6.84 13.79
C VAL A 516 -0.98 -6.58 14.15
N VAL A 517 -0.63 -5.33 14.48
CA VAL A 517 0.74 -4.94 14.86
C VAL A 517 1.26 -5.76 16.05
N GLU A 518 0.43 -6.02 17.05
CA GLU A 518 0.80 -6.83 18.23
C GLU A 518 1.31 -8.25 17.92
N LYS A 519 1.07 -8.76 16.72
CA LYS A 519 1.51 -10.10 16.30
C LYS A 519 2.96 -10.14 15.82
N PHE A 520 3.57 -8.99 15.54
CA PHE A 520 4.89 -8.91 14.91
C PHE A 520 6.00 -8.57 15.91
N THR A 521 7.18 -9.15 15.69
CA THR A 521 8.38 -8.96 16.54
C THR A 521 8.82 -7.50 16.66
N GLY A 522 8.60 -6.71 15.60
CA GLY A 522 8.90 -5.28 15.55
C GLY A 522 7.76 -4.35 15.96
N LYS A 523 6.78 -4.83 16.74
CA LYS A 523 5.55 -4.07 17.07
C LYS A 523 5.77 -2.64 17.58
N ASN A 524 6.81 -2.41 18.39
CA ASN A 524 7.14 -1.10 18.96
C ASN A 524 7.71 -0.12 17.92
N SER A 525 8.17 -0.62 16.78
CA SER A 525 8.68 0.18 15.66
C SER A 525 7.55 0.64 14.74
N PHE A 526 6.35 0.04 14.79
CA PHE A 526 5.23 0.52 14.00
C PHE A 526 4.76 1.88 14.51
N THR A 527 4.30 2.70 13.58
CA THR A 527 3.62 3.95 13.89
C THR A 527 2.27 3.93 13.21
N LEU A 528 1.19 3.98 14.00
CA LEU A 528 -0.18 4.05 13.52
C LEU A 528 -0.76 5.38 13.96
N GLU A 529 -1.12 6.23 13.02
CA GLU A 529 -1.68 7.54 13.30
C GLU A 529 -3.02 7.72 12.59
N MET A 530 -4.03 8.16 13.34
CA MET A 530 -5.28 8.63 12.76
C MET A 530 -5.12 10.12 12.47
N ASN A 531 -4.84 10.44 11.21
CA ASN A 531 -4.65 11.82 10.75
C ASN A 531 -5.95 12.31 10.12
N GLU A 532 -6.68 13.14 10.86
CA GLU A 532 -8.01 13.65 10.50
C GLU A 532 -9.04 12.53 10.29
N ASN A 533 -9.06 11.94 9.10
CA ASN A 533 -10.04 10.96 8.64
C ASN A 533 -9.42 9.67 8.09
N PHE A 534 -8.10 9.58 7.92
CA PHE A 534 -7.41 8.38 7.39
C PHE A 534 -6.40 7.82 8.40
N VAL A 535 -6.02 6.56 8.20
CA VAL A 535 -4.98 5.90 8.98
C VAL A 535 -3.69 5.94 8.20
N THR A 536 -2.65 6.54 8.77
CA THR A 536 -1.28 6.40 8.28
C THR A 536 -0.59 5.26 9.00
N ILE A 537 0.09 4.42 8.23
CA ILE A 537 0.82 3.25 8.70
C ILE A 537 2.28 3.47 8.34
N GLY A 538 3.11 3.57 9.37
CA GLY A 538 4.53 3.90 9.25
C GLY A 538 5.43 2.99 10.07
N TRP A 539 6.73 3.18 9.87
CA TRP A 539 7.80 2.44 10.53
C TRP A 539 8.86 3.41 11.07
N LYS A 540 9.08 3.37 12.39
CA LYS A 540 9.94 4.28 13.17
C LYS A 540 9.66 5.76 12.84
N GLY A 541 8.37 6.07 12.64
CA GLY A 541 7.87 7.38 12.25
C GLY A 541 7.82 7.65 10.75
N THR A 542 8.52 6.88 9.91
CA THR A 542 8.46 7.05 8.44
C THR A 542 7.11 6.58 7.92
N PRO A 543 6.29 7.44 7.28
CA PRO A 543 5.02 7.02 6.69
C PRO A 543 5.28 6.12 5.48
N LEU A 544 4.56 5.00 5.38
CA LEU A 544 4.73 4.05 4.28
C LEU A 544 3.43 3.82 3.51
N ASN A 545 2.30 3.68 4.21
CA ASN A 545 1.00 3.45 3.59
C ASN A 545 -0.06 4.35 4.21
N SER A 546 -1.03 4.77 3.41
CA SER A 546 -2.25 5.41 3.86
C SER A 546 -3.45 4.53 3.57
N LEU A 547 -4.40 4.49 4.49
CA LEU A 547 -5.67 3.80 4.38
C LEU A 547 -6.79 4.80 4.63
N SER A 548 -7.61 5.02 3.62
CA SER A 548 -8.70 6.00 3.62
C SER A 548 -10.01 5.38 3.15
N ALA A 549 -11.12 5.95 3.62
CA ALA A 549 -12.47 5.57 3.23
C ALA A 549 -13.16 6.75 2.55
N TRP A 550 -13.96 6.49 1.52
CA TRP A 550 -14.58 7.52 0.69
C TRP A 550 -16.04 7.19 0.37
N LYS A 551 -16.86 8.22 0.25
CA LYS A 551 -18.22 8.14 -0.30
C LYS A 551 -18.39 9.17 -1.42
N PHE A 552 -19.32 8.92 -2.32
CA PHE A 552 -19.72 9.91 -3.32
C PHE A 552 -20.85 10.79 -2.79
N HIS A 553 -20.81 12.09 -3.09
CA HIS A 553 -21.97 12.96 -2.85
C HIS A 553 -23.17 12.43 -3.63
N LYS A 554 -24.27 12.16 -2.92
CA LYS A 554 -25.55 11.92 -3.58
C LYS A 554 -25.94 13.21 -4.29
N ARG A 555 -26.09 13.17 -5.63
CA ARG A 555 -26.75 14.26 -6.36
C ARG A 555 -28.10 14.46 -5.66
N SER A 556 -28.35 15.66 -5.12
CA SER A 556 -29.69 15.98 -4.64
C SER A 556 -30.62 15.78 -5.83
N THR A 557 -31.64 14.95 -5.64
CA THR A 557 -32.76 14.90 -6.58
C THR A 557 -33.47 16.24 -6.48
N PHE A 558 -32.95 17.25 -7.18
CA PHE A 558 -33.74 18.42 -7.50
C PHE A 558 -34.95 17.88 -8.23
N GLN A 559 -36.11 18.00 -7.57
CA GLN A 559 -37.40 17.79 -8.21
C GLN A 559 -37.34 18.53 -9.54
N ARG A 560 -37.43 17.79 -10.66
CA ARG A 560 -37.89 18.36 -11.93
C ARG A 560 -39.26 18.93 -11.63
N THR A 561 -39.29 20.19 -11.21
CA THR A 561 -40.51 20.98 -11.18
C THR A 561 -40.85 21.17 -12.65
N ASN A 562 -41.81 20.39 -13.12
CA ASN A 562 -42.44 20.60 -14.41
C ASN A 562 -43.01 22.02 -14.41
N TYR A 563 -42.27 22.96 -14.98
CA TYR A 563 -42.87 24.20 -15.46
C TYR A 563 -43.65 23.84 -16.73
N LEU A 564 -44.86 23.34 -16.53
CA LEU A 564 -45.92 23.43 -17.54
C LEU A 564 -46.16 24.93 -17.77
N THR A 565 -45.71 25.40 -18.92
CA THR A 565 -45.98 26.75 -19.42
C THR A 565 -47.44 26.82 -19.84
N LEU A 566 -48.16 27.82 -19.31
CA LEU A 566 -49.45 28.29 -19.80
C LEU A 566 -49.24 29.32 -20.92
#